data_AF-T2RME9-F1
#
_entry.id   AF-T2RME9-F1
#
_cell.length_a   1.000
_cell.length_b   1.000
_cell.length_c   1.000
_cell.angle_alpha   90.00
_cell.angle_beta   90.00
_cell.angle_gamma   90.00
#
_symmetry.space_group_name_H-M   'P 1'
#
loop_
_entity.id
_entity.type
_entity.pdbx_description
1 polymer ?
#
loop_
_entity_poly.entity_id
_entity_poly.type
_entity_poly.pdbx_seq_one_letter_code
_entity_poly.pdbx_strand_id
1 'polypeptide(L)' 'MTQDRVYRKAIPVQDALQELERNAGSQFDPDIVKLFVEHYNVDY' A
#
# COMPACT_ATOMS: atom_id res chain seq x y z
N MET A 1 0.93 -8.14 -1.14
CA MET A 1 0.70 -7.42 -2.41
C MET A 1 1.99 -7.37 -3.20
N THR A 2 3.10 -6.95 -2.60
CA THR A 2 4.41 -6.81 -3.23
C THR A 2 5.29 -8.06 -3.25
N GLN A 3 4.76 -9.20 -2.81
CA GLN A 3 5.45 -10.50 -2.83
C GLN A 3 4.58 -11.52 -3.55
N ASP A 4 5.24 -12.43 -4.26
CA ASP A 4 4.59 -13.53 -4.95
C ASP A 4 3.91 -14.46 -3.94
N ARG A 5 2.74 -14.96 -4.33
CA ARG A 5 2.00 -16.02 -3.64
C ARG A 5 1.73 -17.12 -4.65
N VAL A 6 1.58 -18.36 -4.17
CA VAL A 6 1.37 -19.56 -5.02
C VAL A 6 0.28 -19.35 -6.09
N TYR A 7 -0.77 -18.57 -5.78
CA TYR A 7 -1.92 -18.33 -6.66
C TYR A 7 -2.07 -16.87 -7.14
N ARG A 8 -1.13 -15.98 -6.79
CA ARG A 8 -1.23 -14.56 -7.15
C ARG A 8 0.16 -13.94 -7.23
N LYS A 9 0.45 -13.31 -8.36
CA LYS A 9 1.68 -12.55 -8.55
C LYS A 9 1.73 -11.30 -7.68
N ALA A 10 2.94 -10.92 -7.31
CA ALA A 10 3.21 -9.62 -6.71
C ALA A 10 2.72 -8.51 -7.64
N ILE A 11 2.19 -7.44 -7.05
CA ILE A 11 1.97 -6.17 -7.72
C ILE A 11 3.14 -5.22 -7.40
N PRO A 12 3.46 -4.28 -8.30
CA PRO A 12 4.41 -3.20 -8.03
C PRO A 12 4.11 -2.47 -6.72
N VAL A 13 5.16 -1.91 -6.10
CA VAL A 13 4.99 -1.16 -4.85
C VAL A 13 4.06 0.04 -5.04
N GLN A 14 4.17 0.74 -6.16
CA GLN A 14 3.29 1.88 -6.48
C GLN A 14 1.80 1.48 -6.53
N ASP A 15 1.49 0.36 -7.18
CA ASP A 15 0.13 -0.19 -7.21
C ASP A 15 -0.32 -0.61 -5.80
N ALA A 16 0.59 -1.10 -4.97
CA ALA A 16 0.30 -1.42 -3.58
C ALA A 16 -0.01 -0.18 -2.73
N LEU A 17 0.70 0.93 -2.93
CA LEU A 17 0.41 2.20 -2.25
C LEU A 17 -0.97 2.73 -2.66
N GLN A 18 -1.30 2.72 -3.95
CA GLN A 18 -2.63 3.13 -4.44
C GLN A 18 -3.76 2.27 -3.88
N GLU A 19 -3.54 0.96 -3.70
CA GLU A 19 -4.52 0.08 -3.08
C GLU A 19 -4.74 0.42 -1.59
N LEU A 20 -3.69 0.78 -0.86
CA LEU A 20 -3.82 1.24 0.53
C LEU A 20 -4.64 2.53 0.61
N GLU A 21 -4.34 3.51 -0.25
CA GLU A 21 -5.07 4.78 -0.33
C GLU A 21 -6.54 4.56 -0.72
N ARG A 22 -6.81 3.70 -1.71
CA ARG A 22 -8.18 3.42 -2.17
C ARG A 22 -9.06 2.78 -1.09
N ASN A 23 -8.47 1.97 -0.21
CA ASN A 23 -9.20 1.26 0.84
C ASN A 23 -9.05 1.92 2.23
N ALA A 24 -8.41 3.10 2.30
CA ALA A 24 -8.32 3.90 3.52
C ALA A 24 -9.72 4.30 4.02
N GLY A 25 -9.93 4.25 5.34
CA GLY A 25 -11.24 4.52 5.96
C GLY A 25 -12.24 3.36 5.89
N SER A 26 -11.86 2.22 5.32
CA SER A 26 -12.68 1.00 5.34
C SER A 26 -11.91 -0.22 5.81
N GLN A 27 -10.88 -0.64 5.07
CA GLN A 27 -10.04 -1.79 5.42
C GLN A 27 -8.82 -1.37 6.23
N PHE A 28 -8.41 -0.10 6.09
CA PHE A 28 -7.25 0.46 6.74
C PHE A 28 -7.60 1.76 7.45
N ASP A 29 -6.89 2.06 8.53
CA ASP A 29 -6.97 3.35 9.19
C ASP A 29 -6.44 4.45 8.24
N PRO A 30 -7.23 5.50 7.95
CA PRO A 30 -6.84 6.51 6.97
C PRO A 30 -5.64 7.36 7.42
N ASP A 31 -5.49 7.61 8.72
CA ASP A 31 -4.37 8.39 9.25
C ASP A 31 -3.07 7.57 9.17
N ILE A 32 -3.12 6.27 9.44
CA ILE A 32 -1.97 5.36 9.30
C ILE A 32 -1.56 5.20 7.83
N VAL A 33 -2.51 5.05 6.90
CA VAL A 33 -2.20 4.96 5.47
C VAL A 33 -1.49 6.22 4.99
N LYS A 34 -2.00 7.40 5.38
CA LYS A 34 -1.38 8.69 5.06
C LYS A 34 0.06 8.75 5.54
N LEU A 35 0.31 8.47 6.83
CA LEU A 35 1.67 8.50 7.40
C LEU A 35 2.60 7.50 6.72
N PHE A 36 2.09 6.31 6.39
CA PHE A 36 2.89 5.28 5.73
C PHE A 36 3.31 5.68 4.31
N VAL A 37 2.38 6.21 3.51
CA VAL A 37 2.66 6.68 2.14
C VAL A 37 3.60 7.87 2.15
N GLU A 38 3.39 8.83 3.07
CA GLU A 38 4.28 9.97 3.25
C GLU A 38 5.70 9.52 3.62
N HIS A 39 5.85 8.63 4.60
CA HIS A 39 7.15 8.10 5.00
C HIS A 39 7.85 7.36 3.86
N TYR A 40 7.12 6.53 3.10
CA TYR A 40 7.69 5.80 1.98
C TYR A 40 8.25 6.71 0.88
N ASN A 41 7.57 7.83 0.58
CA ASN A 41 8.01 8.77 -0.46
C ASN A 41 9.16 9.69 -0.03
N VAL A 42 9.43 9.81 1.26
CA VAL A 42 10.53 10.64 1.78
C VAL A 42 11.84 9.85 1.84
N ASP A 43 11.77 8.53 2.05
CA ASP A 43 12.93 7.66 2.30
C ASP A 43 13.37 6.82 1.07
N TYR A 44 12.76 7.01 -0.10
CA TYR A 44 13.08 6.31 -1.37
C TYR A 44 13.35 7.25 -2.54
#